data_AF-A0A2H0DG64-F1
#
_entry.id   AF-A0A2H0DG64-F1
#
_cell.length_a   1.000
_cell.length_b   1.000
_cell.length_c   1.000
_cell.angle_alpha   90.00
_cell.angle_beta   90.00
_cell.angle_gamma   90.00
#
_symmetry.space_group_name_H-M   'P 1'
#
loop_
_entity.id
_entity.type
_entity.pdbx_description
1 polymer ?
#
loop_
_entity_poly.entity_id
_entity_poly.type
_entity_poly.pdbx_seq_one_letter_code
_entity_poly.pdbx_strand_id
1 'polypeptide(L)'
;MKTTSNQTFGLLIFLWVTLILSGCAHQNLMEDGEKFLQQGRYELAVQKYQRAVALSPQDEESQRMLKQAQKLYQGWLQTVIQAARKAEQSGLQGKALVLYAKAASTDYGREYLSQYQSMQQNLWSKSQFFVVLTPKQQLVDIQQLEDVLGVKTVKALTGQSLNQATLDFNLVKQGLDIDGSRETRTTRYISGQEKVDNPKFLDLQTKIEKTRGRLAKYESDIAPIRAKISQKDQASQLLNKDLQIIELRLQHEAENSNYYQQLQQKRQAVVSKITKIQNEIKRLQNQKIRIEGYLDSTQTQLNNFLNALSYMKPTVLQDVYSDYAYPVKLTTQTAWGLLQININHKKSQIEVNVKDTTESYSAQPIIGLEAKPSVIKSKAHMEQMLQQELSQEALKQVQRLVSGFRSNLLREAKNQSNVNKKFENWVLYGLSGDKKMNPAILENMLSQLRLEFGQGGEFDILRLLNF
;
A
#
# COMPACT_ATOMS: atom_id res chain seq x y z
N MET A 1 10.99 -20.55 -62.53
CA MET A 1 9.53 -20.54 -62.34
C MET A 1 9.26 -20.55 -60.84
N LYS A 2 8.41 -19.62 -60.34
CA LYS A 2 7.98 -19.43 -58.92
C LYS A 2 9.07 -18.87 -57.98
N THR A 3 8.89 -17.84 -57.14
CA THR A 3 7.72 -17.18 -56.53
C THR A 3 8.16 -15.82 -55.92
N THR A 4 7.56 -14.70 -56.32
CA THR A 4 7.63 -13.40 -55.61
C THR A 4 6.31 -12.65 -55.82
N SER A 5 5.30 -12.89 -54.97
CA SER A 5 3.99 -12.20 -55.09
C SER A 5 3.22 -12.05 -53.76
N ASN A 6 3.81 -12.33 -52.59
CA ASN A 6 3.07 -12.34 -51.32
C ASN A 6 3.46 -11.23 -50.31
N GLN A 7 4.37 -10.31 -50.64
CA GLN A 7 4.78 -9.23 -49.72
C GLN A 7 4.01 -7.91 -49.88
N THR A 8 3.32 -7.68 -51.00
CA THR A 8 2.55 -6.44 -51.22
C THR A 8 1.17 -6.46 -50.57
N PHE A 9 0.59 -7.63 -50.28
CA PHE A 9 -0.74 -7.74 -49.66
C PHE A 9 -0.73 -7.50 -48.13
N GLY A 10 0.37 -7.83 -47.44
CA GLY A 10 0.50 -7.59 -46.00
C GLY A 10 0.68 -6.11 -45.62
N LEU A 11 1.33 -5.33 -46.50
CA LEU A 11 1.55 -3.89 -46.32
C LEU A 11 0.26 -3.08 -46.53
N LEU A 12 -0.62 -3.54 -47.42
CA LEU A 12 -1.95 -2.95 -47.61
C LEU A 12 -2.86 -3.17 -46.39
N ILE A 13 -2.90 -4.37 -45.82
CA ILE A 13 -3.78 -4.66 -44.66
C ILE A 13 -3.32 -3.90 -43.39
N PHE A 14 -2.03 -3.71 -43.17
CA PHE A 14 -1.51 -2.93 -42.03
C PHE A 14 -1.82 -1.42 -42.15
N LEU A 15 -1.87 -0.89 -43.38
CA LEU A 15 -2.21 0.52 -43.66
C LEU A 15 -3.71 0.82 -43.47
N TRP A 16 -4.58 -0.20 -43.62
CA TRP A 16 -6.02 -0.07 -43.36
C TRP A 16 -6.38 -0.12 -41.87
N VAL A 17 -5.65 -0.89 -41.04
CA VAL A 17 -5.93 -0.99 -39.59
C VAL A 17 -5.55 0.30 -38.84
N THR A 18 -4.52 1.03 -39.29
CA THR A 18 -4.14 2.32 -38.70
C THR A 18 -5.16 3.43 -38.97
N LEU A 19 -5.93 3.36 -40.06
CA LEU A 19 -6.94 4.37 -40.43
C LEU A 19 -8.24 4.24 -39.60
N ILE A 20 -8.58 3.05 -39.13
CA ILE A 20 -9.82 2.82 -38.37
C ILE A 20 -9.67 3.28 -36.91
N LEU A 21 -8.48 3.12 -36.31
CA LEU A 21 -8.23 3.53 -34.92
C LEU A 21 -8.05 5.05 -34.75
N SER A 22 -7.63 5.76 -35.80
CA SER A 22 -7.51 7.23 -35.77
C SER A 22 -8.86 7.95 -35.77
N GLY A 23 -9.90 7.36 -36.39
CA GLY A 23 -11.24 7.96 -36.47
C GLY A 23 -11.91 8.15 -35.11
N CYS A 24 -11.83 7.15 -34.23
CA CYS A 24 -12.42 7.24 -32.89
C CYS A 24 -11.70 8.27 -31.99
N ALA A 25 -10.37 8.35 -32.08
CA ALA A 25 -9.60 9.32 -31.30
C ALA A 25 -9.88 10.77 -31.75
N HIS A 26 -10.00 10.99 -33.06
CA HIS A 26 -10.34 12.28 -33.64
C HIS A 26 -11.74 12.75 -33.23
N GLN A 27 -12.75 11.90 -33.38
CA GLN A 27 -14.14 12.23 -33.01
C GLN A 27 -14.26 12.58 -31.52
N ASN A 28 -13.63 11.81 -30.63
CA ASN A 28 -13.63 12.10 -29.20
C ASN A 28 -13.00 13.47 -28.88
N LEU A 29 -11.92 13.85 -29.58
CA LEU A 29 -11.30 15.17 -29.40
C LEU A 29 -12.20 16.31 -29.90
N MET A 30 -12.92 16.09 -30.99
CA MET A 30 -13.90 17.05 -31.52
C MET A 30 -15.07 17.25 -30.55
N GLU A 31 -15.67 16.17 -30.06
CA GLU A 31 -16.76 16.21 -29.07
C GLU A 31 -16.33 16.87 -27.75
N ASP A 32 -15.14 16.52 -27.23
CA ASP A 32 -14.57 17.19 -26.05
C ASP A 32 -14.35 18.68 -26.28
N GLY A 33 -13.82 19.04 -27.46
CA GLY A 33 -13.61 20.43 -27.86
C GLY A 33 -14.91 21.22 -27.91
N GLU A 34 -15.96 20.63 -28.48
CA GLU A 34 -17.28 21.25 -28.57
C GLU A 34 -17.90 21.45 -27.19
N LYS A 35 -17.84 20.42 -26.35
CA LYS A 35 -18.30 20.50 -24.96
C LYS A 35 -17.60 21.61 -24.21
N PHE A 36 -16.27 21.76 -24.33
CA PHE A 36 -15.56 22.86 -23.70
C PHE A 36 -15.94 24.22 -24.29
N LEU A 37 -16.15 24.31 -25.61
CA LEU A 37 -16.58 25.54 -26.27
C LEU A 37 -17.95 26.00 -25.76
N GLN A 38 -18.91 25.07 -25.66
CA GLN A 38 -20.26 25.31 -25.11
C GLN A 38 -20.21 25.73 -23.63
N GLN A 39 -19.26 25.20 -22.86
CA GLN A 39 -19.02 25.59 -21.46
C GLN A 39 -18.27 26.93 -21.30
N GLY A 40 -17.86 27.57 -22.40
CA GLY A 40 -17.06 28.79 -22.36
C GLY A 40 -15.59 28.57 -21.98
N ARG A 41 -15.09 27.33 -22.03
CA ARG A 41 -13.71 26.93 -21.68
C ARG A 41 -12.79 26.96 -22.90
N TYR A 42 -12.59 28.16 -23.44
CA TYR A 42 -11.98 28.36 -24.76
C TYR A 42 -10.55 27.81 -24.88
N GLU A 43 -9.71 27.96 -23.86
CA GLU A 43 -8.34 27.43 -23.87
C GLU A 43 -8.29 25.91 -24.03
N LEU A 44 -9.14 25.19 -23.30
CA LEU A 44 -9.20 23.73 -23.39
C LEU A 44 -9.81 23.28 -24.71
N ALA A 45 -10.82 24.01 -25.22
CA ALA A 45 -11.35 23.77 -26.55
C ALA A 45 -10.24 23.91 -27.62
N VAL A 46 -9.42 24.97 -27.55
CA VAL A 46 -8.25 25.14 -28.44
C VAL A 46 -7.30 23.96 -28.33
N GLN A 47 -6.92 23.52 -27.13
CA GLN A 47 -6.03 22.37 -26.96
C GLN A 47 -6.59 21.08 -27.55
N LYS A 48 -7.91 20.84 -27.40
CA LYS A 48 -8.58 19.66 -27.97
C LYS A 48 -8.63 19.71 -29.49
N TYR A 49 -9.04 20.85 -30.07
CA TYR A 49 -9.09 21.01 -31.52
C TYR A 49 -7.70 21.02 -32.16
N GLN A 50 -6.66 21.54 -31.51
CA GLN A 50 -5.27 21.43 -32.00
C GLN A 50 -4.84 19.98 -32.16
N ARG A 51 -5.18 19.12 -31.19
CA ARG A 51 -4.90 17.68 -31.28
C ARG A 51 -5.74 17.00 -32.35
N ALA A 52 -7.01 17.40 -32.53
CA ALA A 52 -7.87 16.88 -33.59
C ALA A 52 -7.31 17.21 -34.99
N VAL A 53 -6.89 18.46 -35.21
CA VAL A 53 -6.23 18.91 -36.45
C VAL A 53 -4.89 18.21 -36.67
N ALA A 54 -4.13 17.93 -35.61
CA ALA A 54 -2.89 17.17 -35.73
C ALA A 54 -3.12 15.70 -36.18
N LEU A 55 -4.25 15.09 -35.80
CA LEU A 55 -4.61 13.74 -36.25
C LEU A 55 -5.18 13.71 -37.66
N SER A 56 -5.98 14.72 -38.03
CA SER A 56 -6.60 14.82 -39.36
C SER A 56 -6.38 16.23 -39.95
N PRO A 57 -5.19 16.52 -40.50
CA PRO A 57 -4.84 17.87 -40.94
C PRO A 57 -5.71 18.42 -42.07
N GLN A 58 -6.36 17.56 -42.85
CA GLN A 58 -7.22 17.94 -43.98
C GLN A 58 -8.70 18.06 -43.59
N ASP A 59 -9.08 17.77 -42.34
CA ASP A 59 -10.46 17.88 -41.90
C ASP A 59 -10.88 19.36 -41.73
N GLU A 60 -11.71 19.85 -42.66
CA GLU A 60 -12.14 21.25 -42.70
C GLU A 60 -12.91 21.67 -41.45
N GLU A 61 -13.68 20.74 -40.88
CA GLU A 61 -14.46 21.01 -39.67
C GLU A 61 -13.56 21.25 -38.47
N SER A 62 -12.57 20.39 -38.22
CA SER A 62 -11.57 20.57 -37.16
C SER A 62 -10.81 21.88 -37.28
N GLN A 63 -10.40 22.25 -38.50
CA GLN A 63 -9.73 23.52 -38.74
C GLN A 63 -10.65 24.71 -38.45
N ARG A 64 -11.92 24.64 -38.87
CA ARG A 64 -12.93 25.67 -38.62
C ARG A 64 -13.18 25.84 -37.12
N MET A 65 -13.38 24.74 -36.40
CA MET A 65 -13.63 24.74 -34.96
C MET A 65 -12.41 25.23 -34.17
N LEU A 66 -11.20 24.84 -34.57
CA LEU A 66 -9.96 25.39 -34.00
C LEU A 66 -9.90 26.92 -34.17
N LYS A 67 -10.12 27.43 -35.38
CA LYS A 67 -10.12 28.88 -35.65
C LYS A 67 -11.16 29.62 -34.81
N GLN A 68 -12.36 29.06 -34.67
CA GLN A 68 -13.42 29.63 -33.85
C GLN A 68 -13.01 29.68 -32.37
N ALA A 69 -12.52 28.56 -31.82
CA ALA A 69 -12.05 28.49 -30.44
C ALA A 69 -10.88 29.46 -30.18
N GLN A 70 -9.93 29.57 -31.11
CA GLN A 70 -8.82 30.50 -31.04
C GLN A 70 -9.30 31.96 -31.01
N LYS A 71 -10.25 32.34 -31.86
CA LYS A 71 -10.83 33.69 -31.88
C LYS A 71 -11.49 34.04 -30.54
N LEU A 72 -12.27 33.11 -29.97
CA LEU A 72 -12.92 33.31 -28.68
C LEU A 72 -11.90 33.40 -27.53
N TYR A 73 -10.89 32.53 -27.54
CA TYR A 73 -9.80 32.57 -26.57
C TYR A 73 -8.99 33.86 -26.64
N GLN A 74 -8.66 34.34 -27.85
CA GLN A 74 -7.98 35.62 -28.05
C GLN A 74 -8.81 36.79 -27.52
N GLY A 75 -10.12 36.82 -27.81
CA GLY A 75 -11.02 37.85 -27.29
C GLY A 75 -11.02 37.88 -25.76
N TRP A 76 -11.13 36.70 -25.13
CA TRP A 76 -11.03 36.56 -23.68
C TRP A 76 -9.66 37.02 -23.14
N LEU A 77 -8.56 36.66 -23.81
CA LEU A 77 -7.21 37.04 -23.41
C LEU A 77 -7.00 38.56 -23.46
N GLN A 78 -7.60 39.25 -24.43
CA GLN A 78 -7.58 40.72 -24.48
C GLN A 78 -8.25 41.34 -23.25
N THR A 79 -9.34 40.76 -22.75
CA THR A 79 -9.96 41.18 -21.48
C THR A 79 -9.00 41.00 -20.30
N VAL A 80 -8.30 39.86 -20.23
CA VAL A 80 -7.27 39.60 -19.20
C VAL A 80 -6.14 40.62 -19.26
N ILE A 81 -5.64 40.95 -20.46
CA ILE A 81 -4.57 41.94 -20.67
C ILE A 81 -5.02 43.35 -20.26
N GLN A 82 -6.23 43.76 -20.64
CA GLN A 82 -6.79 45.05 -20.22
C GLN A 82 -6.91 45.15 -18.70
N ALA A 83 -7.35 44.07 -18.05
CA ALA A 83 -7.42 44.00 -16.60
C ALA A 83 -6.03 44.01 -15.94
N ALA A 84 -5.02 43.39 -16.54
CA ALA A 84 -3.62 43.46 -16.09
C ALA A 84 -3.12 44.91 -16.06
N ARG A 85 -3.31 45.64 -17.17
CA ARG A 85 -2.93 47.06 -17.29
C ARG A 85 -3.67 47.92 -16.27
N LYS A 86 -4.98 47.69 -16.08
CA LYS A 86 -5.79 48.41 -15.09
C LYS A 86 -5.32 48.12 -13.66
N ALA A 87 -5.00 46.87 -13.35
CA ALA A 87 -4.47 46.47 -12.05
C ALA A 87 -3.12 47.15 -11.78
N GLU A 88 -2.22 47.17 -12.76
CA GLU A 88 -0.92 47.84 -12.69
C GLU A 88 -1.08 49.35 -12.44
N GLN A 89 -1.91 50.04 -13.24
CA GLN A 89 -2.23 51.46 -13.06
C GLN A 89 -2.85 51.77 -11.69
N SER A 90 -3.57 50.80 -11.11
CA SER A 90 -4.19 50.91 -9.79
C SER A 90 -3.26 50.51 -8.63
N GLY A 91 -2.00 50.19 -8.90
CA GLY A 91 -1.04 49.74 -7.90
C GLY A 91 -1.34 48.36 -7.30
N LEU A 92 -2.09 47.52 -8.02
CA LEU A 92 -2.37 46.11 -7.69
C LEU A 92 -1.37 45.21 -8.42
N GLN A 93 -0.12 45.29 -7.99
CA GLN A 93 1.02 44.66 -8.66
C GLN A 93 0.92 43.13 -8.66
N GLY A 94 0.45 42.52 -7.56
CA GLY A 94 0.29 41.08 -7.46
C GLY A 94 -0.73 40.52 -8.44
N LYS A 95 -1.88 41.19 -8.58
CA LYS A 95 -2.89 40.83 -9.58
C LYS A 95 -2.38 41.04 -11.00
N ALA A 96 -1.74 42.19 -11.27
CA ALA A 96 -1.16 42.46 -12.58
C ALA A 96 -0.10 41.41 -12.97
N LEU A 97 0.75 40.97 -12.02
CA LEU A 97 1.72 39.89 -12.24
C LEU A 97 1.04 38.62 -12.76
N VAL A 98 0.03 38.12 -12.05
CA VAL A 98 -0.66 36.87 -12.40
C VAL A 98 -1.34 36.98 -13.77
N LEU A 99 -1.94 38.13 -14.09
CA LEU A 99 -2.61 38.35 -15.38
C LEU A 99 -1.62 38.51 -16.54
N TYR A 100 -0.50 39.20 -16.34
CA TYR A 100 0.58 39.27 -17.34
C TYR A 100 1.26 37.92 -17.53
N ALA A 101 1.46 37.13 -16.47
CA ALA A 101 1.91 35.75 -16.59
C ALA A 101 0.95 34.93 -17.45
N LYS A 102 -0.37 35.09 -17.24
CA LYS A 102 -1.37 34.39 -18.04
C LYS A 102 -1.28 34.78 -19.51
N ALA A 103 -1.16 36.08 -19.81
CA ALA A 103 -0.96 36.55 -21.18
C ALA A 103 0.33 35.98 -21.80
N ALA A 104 1.45 36.10 -21.10
CA ALA A 104 2.77 35.66 -21.55
C ALA A 104 2.89 34.14 -21.72
N SER A 105 2.08 33.35 -21.00
CA SER A 105 2.03 31.89 -21.12
C SER A 105 1.46 31.38 -22.46
N THR A 106 0.93 32.27 -23.28
CA THR A 106 0.33 31.95 -24.59
C THR A 106 1.22 32.42 -25.74
N ASP A 107 1.11 31.78 -26.90
CA ASP A 107 1.82 32.22 -28.09
C ASP A 107 1.46 33.66 -28.52
N TYR A 108 0.25 34.11 -28.21
CA TYR A 108 -0.25 35.44 -28.56
C TYR A 108 0.27 36.56 -27.64
N GLY A 109 0.82 36.22 -26.48
CA GLY A 109 1.14 37.20 -25.43
C GLY A 109 2.61 37.28 -25.05
N ARG A 110 3.54 36.72 -25.84
CA ARG A 110 4.98 36.73 -25.52
C ARG A 110 5.54 38.14 -25.26
N GLU A 111 4.95 39.17 -25.88
CA GLU A 111 5.30 40.57 -25.63
C GLU A 111 5.14 41.00 -24.16
N TYR A 112 4.27 40.33 -23.39
CA TYR A 112 3.99 40.64 -21.97
C TYR A 112 5.00 40.01 -21.00
N LEU A 113 5.97 39.23 -21.49
CA LEU A 113 6.98 38.58 -20.65
C LEU A 113 7.84 39.61 -19.91
N SER A 114 8.18 40.73 -20.56
CA SER A 114 9.00 41.77 -19.93
C SER A 114 8.30 42.45 -18.76
N GLN A 115 6.99 42.70 -18.88
CA GLN A 115 6.15 43.28 -17.84
C GLN A 115 6.02 42.30 -16.67
N TYR A 116 5.79 41.02 -16.96
CA TYR A 116 5.80 39.97 -15.96
C TYR A 116 7.12 39.94 -15.17
N GLN A 117 8.27 39.85 -15.85
CA GLN A 117 9.60 39.77 -15.23
C GLN A 117 9.92 40.99 -14.37
N SER A 118 9.64 42.20 -14.88
CA SER A 118 9.84 43.45 -14.14
C SER A 118 8.99 43.48 -12.86
N MET A 119 7.73 43.06 -12.96
CA MET A 119 6.81 43.04 -11.84
C MET A 119 7.17 41.96 -10.81
N GLN A 120 7.64 40.80 -11.28
CA GLN A 120 8.12 39.71 -10.43
C GLN A 120 9.31 40.17 -9.60
N GLN A 121 10.30 40.82 -10.22
CA GLN A 121 11.48 41.36 -9.51
C GLN A 121 11.08 42.39 -8.44
N ASN A 122 10.14 43.29 -8.76
CA ASN A 122 9.63 44.27 -7.79
C ASN A 122 8.94 43.56 -6.61
N LEU A 123 8.06 42.61 -6.88
CA LEU A 123 7.32 41.89 -5.84
C LEU A 123 8.22 40.95 -5.02
N TRP A 124 9.27 40.38 -5.60
CA TRP A 124 10.27 39.61 -4.86
C TRP A 124 10.95 40.44 -3.78
N SER A 125 11.25 41.71 -4.05
CA SER A 125 11.81 42.61 -3.03
C SER A 125 10.90 42.84 -1.82
N LYS A 126 9.59 42.60 -1.98
CA LYS A 126 8.56 42.77 -0.94
C LYS A 126 8.11 41.45 -0.30
N SER A 127 8.32 40.33 -0.99
CA SER A 127 7.84 39.01 -0.58
C SER A 127 8.95 38.11 -0.04
N GLN A 128 10.22 38.36 -0.37
CA GLN A 128 11.34 37.63 0.21
C GLN A 128 11.65 38.14 1.63
N PHE A 129 12.19 37.25 2.46
CA PHE A 129 12.70 37.56 3.78
C PHE A 129 14.21 37.81 3.71
N PHE A 130 14.63 39.04 3.96
CA PHE A 130 16.00 39.49 3.83
C PHE A 130 16.78 39.27 5.12
N VAL A 131 17.94 38.62 5.01
CA VAL A 131 18.80 38.30 6.15
C VAL A 131 20.18 38.93 5.97
N VAL A 132 20.63 39.65 6.99
CA VAL A 132 22.05 40.03 7.12
C VAL A 132 22.69 39.13 8.18
N LEU A 133 23.75 38.43 7.81
CA LEU A 133 24.55 37.63 8.74
C LEU A 133 25.72 38.44 9.27
N THR A 134 25.92 38.40 10.59
CA THR A 134 27.11 38.99 11.21
C THR A 134 28.29 38.01 11.08
N PRO A 135 29.46 38.43 10.56
CA PRO A 135 30.53 37.52 10.16
C PRO A 135 31.35 36.91 11.30
N LYS A 136 31.06 37.24 12.57
CA LYS A 136 31.99 36.98 13.67
C LYS A 136 32.27 35.50 13.91
N GLN A 137 31.30 34.60 13.71
CA GLN A 137 31.44 33.14 13.79
C GLN A 137 30.33 32.47 12.95
N GLN A 138 30.62 32.10 11.71
CA GLN A 138 29.59 31.47 10.84
C GLN A 138 29.36 30.01 11.25
N LEU A 139 28.35 29.76 12.09
CA LEU A 139 27.80 28.42 12.34
C LEU A 139 26.97 27.87 11.18
N VAL A 140 26.51 28.77 10.30
CA VAL A 140 25.68 28.45 9.14
C VAL A 140 26.33 29.05 7.90
N ASP A 141 26.47 28.25 6.85
CA ASP A 141 26.93 28.73 5.55
C ASP A 141 25.85 29.60 4.89
N ILE A 142 26.27 30.65 4.19
CA ILE A 142 25.39 31.48 3.36
C ILE A 142 24.61 30.60 2.38
N GLN A 143 25.26 29.59 1.77
CA GLN A 143 24.59 28.68 0.83
C GLN A 143 23.44 27.92 1.51
N GLN A 144 23.65 27.40 2.72
CA GLN A 144 22.62 26.69 3.48
C GLN A 144 21.43 27.60 3.84
N LEU A 145 21.67 28.90 4.01
CA LEU A 145 20.60 29.87 4.26
C LEU A 145 19.82 30.22 3.01
N GLU A 146 20.48 30.29 1.86
CA GLU A 146 19.82 30.51 0.57
C GLU A 146 19.01 29.28 0.12
N ASP A 147 19.37 28.08 0.61
CA ASP A 147 18.55 26.88 0.47
C ASP A 147 17.23 26.97 1.28
N VAL A 148 17.15 27.86 2.28
CA VAL A 148 15.89 28.14 2.97
C VAL A 148 15.00 28.94 2.04
N LEU A 149 14.05 28.23 1.45
CA LEU A 149 12.93 28.75 0.66
C LEU A 149 12.36 30.07 1.22
N GLY A 150 12.50 31.14 0.44
CA GLY A 150 11.99 32.48 0.76
C GLY A 150 12.98 33.41 1.46
N VAL A 151 14.19 32.94 1.75
CA VAL A 151 15.27 33.75 2.31
C VAL A 151 16.13 34.33 1.20
N LYS A 152 16.57 35.57 1.37
CA LYS A 152 17.61 36.19 0.56
C LYS A 152 18.66 36.82 1.45
N THR A 153 19.91 36.46 1.27
CA THR A 153 21.01 37.08 2.03
C THR A 153 21.40 38.42 1.39
N VAL A 154 21.65 39.43 2.22
CA VAL A 154 22.09 40.76 1.77
C VAL A 154 23.24 41.27 2.64
N LYS A 155 24.06 42.18 2.09
CA LYS A 155 25.21 42.76 2.81
C LYS A 155 24.78 43.77 3.88
N ALA A 156 23.70 44.50 3.63
CA ALA A 156 23.14 45.49 4.52
C ALA A 156 21.62 45.60 4.32
N LEU A 157 20.91 45.92 5.39
CA LEU A 157 19.48 46.21 5.34
C LEU A 157 19.24 47.66 4.89
N THR A 158 18.27 47.86 4.01
CA THR A 158 17.86 49.20 3.54
C THR A 158 16.53 49.58 4.20
N GLY A 159 16.58 50.36 5.28
CA GLY A 159 15.40 50.84 5.99
C GLY A 159 14.91 49.90 7.10
N GLN A 160 13.66 50.08 7.54
CA GLN A 160 12.99 49.25 8.53
C GLN A 160 11.75 48.59 7.88
N SER A 161 11.89 47.37 7.40
CA SER A 161 10.77 46.56 6.91
C SER A 161 10.51 45.35 7.81
N LEU A 162 9.31 44.77 7.73
CA LEU A 162 8.94 43.58 8.51
C LEU A 162 9.51 42.27 7.92
N ASN A 163 9.97 42.31 6.68
CA ASN A 163 10.52 41.17 5.94
C ASN A 163 12.05 41.12 6.02
N GLN A 164 12.67 41.65 7.09
CA GLN A 164 14.11 41.62 7.23
C GLN A 164 14.57 41.35 8.67
N ALA A 165 15.72 40.70 8.81
CA ALA A 165 16.37 40.47 10.09
C ALA A 165 17.89 40.51 9.99
N THR A 166 18.53 41.11 11.00
CA THR A 166 19.95 40.89 11.28
C THR A 166 20.08 39.69 12.19
N LEU A 167 20.84 38.69 11.76
CA LEU A 167 21.08 37.45 12.47
C LEU A 167 22.54 37.32 12.88
N ASP A 168 22.74 36.85 14.10
CA ASP A 168 24.05 36.55 14.66
C ASP A 168 23.93 35.29 15.53
N PHE A 169 24.69 34.26 15.15
CA PHE A 169 24.67 32.94 15.78
C PHE A 169 26.04 32.71 16.41
N ASN A 170 26.09 32.51 17.72
CA ASN A 170 27.35 32.29 18.44
C ASN A 170 27.23 31.08 19.35
N LEU A 171 28.31 30.30 19.42
CA LEU A 171 28.42 29.20 20.37
C LEU A 171 29.03 29.75 21.67
N VAL A 172 28.21 29.85 22.73
CA VAL A 172 28.62 30.47 24.00
C VAL A 172 29.41 29.48 24.87
N LYS A 173 28.96 28.24 24.92
CA LYS A 173 29.54 27.18 25.74
C LYS A 173 29.38 25.85 24.99
N GLN A 174 30.34 24.96 25.13
CA GLN A 174 30.23 23.59 24.67
C GLN A 174 30.93 22.64 25.64
N GLY A 175 30.52 21.38 25.64
CA GLY A 175 31.13 20.34 26.45
C GLY A 175 30.83 18.94 25.90
N LEU A 176 31.47 17.96 26.52
CA LEU A 176 31.32 16.54 26.21
C LEU A 176 31.25 15.78 27.52
N ASP A 177 30.11 15.14 27.76
CA ASP A 177 29.89 14.27 28.91
C ASP A 177 29.88 12.82 28.44
N ILE A 178 30.39 11.92 29.29
CA ILE A 178 30.42 10.48 29.02
C ILE A 178 29.83 9.76 30.22
N ASP A 179 28.66 9.19 30.01
CA ASP A 179 27.94 8.42 31.03
C ASP A 179 28.04 6.93 30.73
N GLY A 180 28.21 6.14 31.79
CA GLY A 180 28.23 4.69 31.71
C GLY A 180 27.10 4.08 32.53
N SER A 181 26.31 3.21 31.92
CA SER A 181 25.33 2.38 32.64
C SER A 181 25.58 0.90 32.36
N ARG A 182 25.00 0.04 33.20
CA ARG A 182 25.04 -1.41 33.04
C ARG A 182 23.63 -1.94 33.05
N GLU A 183 23.34 -2.81 32.11
CA GLU A 183 22.09 -3.57 32.08
C GLU A 183 22.42 -5.06 31.98
N THR A 184 21.47 -5.90 32.41
CA THR A 184 21.58 -7.36 32.25
C THR A 184 20.70 -7.76 31.09
N ARG A 185 21.26 -8.45 30.10
CA ARG A 185 20.50 -9.06 29.01
C ARG A 185 20.40 -10.56 29.23
N THR A 186 19.29 -11.13 28.81
CA THR A 186 19.02 -12.56 28.91
C THR A 186 18.81 -13.15 27.53
N THR A 187 19.44 -14.28 27.25
CA THR A 187 19.20 -15.07 26.04
C THR A 187 19.00 -16.54 26.40
N ARG A 188 18.35 -17.30 25.52
CA ARG A 188 18.18 -18.75 25.68
C ARG A 188 19.25 -19.50 24.93
N TYR A 189 19.75 -20.56 25.51
CA TYR A 189 20.66 -21.49 24.86
C TYR A 189 20.30 -22.93 25.21
N ILE A 190 20.78 -23.87 24.39
CA ILE A 190 20.64 -25.29 24.64
C ILE A 190 21.65 -25.67 25.71
N SER A 191 21.17 -25.92 26.93
CA SER A 191 22.02 -26.31 28.06
C SER A 191 22.30 -27.80 28.10
N GLY A 192 21.53 -28.59 27.36
CA GLY A 192 21.75 -30.02 27.21
C GLY A 192 20.65 -30.66 26.38
N GLN A 193 20.68 -31.98 26.31
CA GLN A 193 19.61 -32.77 25.74
C GLN A 193 19.13 -33.76 26.80
N GLU A 194 17.82 -33.85 26.97
CA GLU A 194 17.21 -34.86 27.82
C GLU A 194 16.48 -35.90 26.97
N LYS A 195 16.47 -37.13 27.46
CA LYS A 195 15.79 -38.24 26.81
C LYS A 195 14.36 -38.28 27.36
N VAL A 196 13.41 -37.84 26.55
CA VAL A 196 11.98 -37.85 26.89
C VAL A 196 11.25 -38.97 26.16
N ASP A 197 10.10 -39.37 26.71
CA ASP A 197 9.19 -40.29 26.04
C ASP A 197 8.77 -39.70 24.70
N ASN A 198 8.79 -40.54 23.65
CA ASN A 198 8.39 -40.12 22.33
C ASN A 198 6.85 -40.07 22.27
N PRO A 199 6.22 -38.89 22.20
CA PRO A 199 4.75 -38.80 22.22
C PRO A 199 4.12 -39.52 21.03
N LYS A 200 4.83 -39.63 19.89
CA LYS A 200 4.36 -40.37 18.71
C LYS A 200 4.37 -41.88 18.95
N PHE A 201 5.30 -42.39 19.76
CA PHE A 201 5.35 -43.80 20.13
C PHE A 201 4.17 -44.17 21.04
N LEU A 202 3.88 -43.34 22.05
CA LEU A 202 2.74 -43.52 22.96
C LEU A 202 1.38 -43.42 22.21
N ASP A 203 1.26 -42.48 21.26
CA ASP A 203 0.07 -42.37 20.41
C ASP A 203 -0.14 -43.63 19.54
N LEU A 204 0.94 -44.17 18.96
CA LEU A 204 0.88 -45.42 18.19
C LEU A 204 0.47 -46.61 19.07
N GLN A 205 1.00 -46.75 20.29
CA GLN A 205 0.57 -47.79 21.23
C GLN A 205 -0.94 -47.69 21.52
N THR A 206 -1.44 -46.48 21.75
CA THR A 206 -2.87 -46.23 21.99
C THR A 206 -3.72 -46.61 20.77
N LYS A 207 -3.25 -46.30 19.56
CA LYS A 207 -3.91 -46.67 18.30
C LYS A 207 -3.94 -48.18 18.09
N ILE A 208 -2.86 -48.89 18.43
CA ILE A 208 -2.77 -50.35 18.36
C ILE A 208 -3.81 -50.98 19.28
N GLU A 209 -3.87 -50.57 20.55
CA GLU A 209 -4.82 -51.13 21.52
C GLU A 209 -6.28 -50.89 21.10
N LYS A 210 -6.62 -49.68 20.65
CA LYS A 210 -7.96 -49.39 20.11
C LYS A 210 -8.30 -50.23 18.88
N THR A 211 -7.32 -50.54 18.05
CA THR A 211 -7.51 -51.33 16.82
C THR A 211 -7.67 -52.81 17.14
N ARG A 212 -6.91 -53.34 18.11
CA ARG A 212 -7.12 -54.69 18.67
C ARG A 212 -8.51 -54.86 19.26
N GLY A 213 -8.99 -53.88 20.03
CA GLY A 213 -10.35 -53.91 20.57
C GLY A 213 -11.45 -53.95 19.49
N ARG A 214 -11.27 -53.22 18.38
CA ARG A 214 -12.18 -53.27 17.22
C ARG A 214 -12.14 -54.62 16.51
N LEU A 215 -10.94 -55.16 16.31
CA LEU A 215 -10.74 -56.48 15.68
C LEU A 215 -11.46 -57.58 16.46
N ALA A 216 -11.23 -57.66 17.78
CA ALA A 216 -11.88 -58.62 18.66
C ALA A 216 -13.41 -58.51 18.63
N LYS A 217 -13.95 -57.28 18.54
CA LYS A 217 -15.38 -57.05 18.41
C LYS A 217 -15.94 -57.62 17.09
N TYR A 218 -15.29 -57.35 15.96
CA TYR A 218 -15.75 -57.88 14.67
C TYR A 218 -15.64 -59.41 14.59
N GLU A 219 -14.59 -59.99 15.17
CA GLU A 219 -14.44 -61.44 15.33
C GLU A 219 -15.55 -62.05 16.21
N SER A 220 -15.97 -61.35 17.26
CA SER A 220 -17.11 -61.77 18.08
C SER A 220 -18.45 -61.65 17.34
N ASP A 221 -18.65 -60.60 16.54
CA ASP A 221 -19.93 -60.32 15.85
C ASP A 221 -20.20 -61.27 14.68
N ILE A 222 -19.15 -61.82 14.04
CA ILE A 222 -19.31 -62.68 12.86
C ILE A 222 -19.79 -64.11 13.22
N ALA A 223 -19.35 -64.63 14.37
CA ALA A 223 -19.70 -65.97 14.83
C ALA A 223 -21.22 -66.22 14.92
N PRO A 224 -22.04 -65.38 15.57
CA PRO A 224 -23.49 -65.58 15.64
C PRO A 224 -24.18 -65.45 14.28
N ILE A 225 -23.65 -64.64 13.35
CA ILE A 225 -24.20 -64.52 11.99
C ILE A 225 -23.98 -65.82 11.21
N ARG A 226 -22.76 -66.39 11.28
CA ARG A 226 -22.45 -67.69 10.66
C ARG A 226 -23.37 -68.79 11.20
N ALA A 227 -23.58 -68.83 12.52
CA ALA A 227 -24.52 -69.77 13.15
C ALA A 227 -25.97 -69.59 12.65
N LYS A 228 -26.47 -68.35 12.56
CA LYS A 228 -27.82 -68.05 12.05
C LYS A 228 -28.00 -68.43 10.58
N ILE A 229 -26.99 -68.19 9.74
CA ILE A 229 -27.00 -68.61 8.34
C ILE A 229 -27.12 -70.14 8.26
N SER A 230 -26.26 -70.86 8.98
CA SER A 230 -26.27 -72.33 9.02
C SER A 230 -27.62 -72.89 9.48
N GLN A 231 -28.21 -72.32 10.55
CA GLN A 231 -29.52 -72.73 11.06
C GLN A 231 -30.64 -72.51 10.03
N LYS A 232 -30.65 -71.35 9.36
CA LYS A 232 -31.66 -71.02 8.35
C LYS A 232 -31.50 -71.86 7.08
N ASP A 233 -30.28 -72.17 6.70
CA ASP A 233 -29.99 -73.03 5.55
C ASP A 233 -30.55 -74.44 5.79
N GLN A 234 -30.29 -75.02 6.98
CA GLN A 234 -30.89 -76.30 7.40
C GLN A 234 -32.43 -76.25 7.37
N ALA A 235 -33.05 -75.18 7.88
CA ALA A 235 -34.51 -75.03 7.83
C ALA A 235 -35.05 -74.93 6.39
N SER A 236 -34.34 -74.24 5.50
CA SER A 236 -34.71 -74.17 4.07
C SER A 236 -34.61 -75.53 3.40
N GLN A 237 -33.58 -76.33 3.71
CA GLN A 237 -33.42 -77.68 3.17
C GLN A 237 -34.55 -78.61 3.60
N LEU A 238 -35.01 -78.51 4.86
CA LEU A 238 -36.16 -79.26 5.34
C LEU A 238 -37.45 -78.87 4.60
N LEU A 239 -37.72 -77.58 4.45
CA LEU A 239 -38.91 -77.11 3.70
C LEU A 239 -38.88 -77.50 2.22
N ASN A 240 -37.70 -77.55 1.60
CA ASN A 240 -37.56 -78.04 0.23
C ASN A 240 -37.94 -79.52 0.10
N LYS A 241 -37.62 -80.35 1.10
CA LYS A 241 -38.08 -81.76 1.15
C LYS A 241 -39.61 -81.83 1.30
N ASP A 242 -40.19 -80.99 2.16
CA ASP A 242 -41.66 -80.92 2.31
C ASP A 242 -42.34 -80.51 0.99
N LEU A 243 -41.76 -79.55 0.27
CA LEU A 243 -42.25 -79.10 -1.03
C LEU A 243 -42.25 -80.24 -2.06
N GLN A 244 -41.14 -81.00 -2.15
CA GLN A 244 -41.05 -82.16 -3.03
C GLN A 244 -42.13 -83.21 -2.73
N ILE A 245 -42.40 -83.48 -1.45
CA ILE A 245 -43.47 -84.40 -1.04
C ILE A 245 -44.84 -83.88 -1.49
N ILE A 246 -45.12 -82.58 -1.34
CA ILE A 246 -46.37 -81.96 -1.78
C ILE A 246 -46.51 -82.04 -3.31
N GLU A 247 -45.44 -81.78 -4.06
CA GLU A 247 -45.43 -81.84 -5.53
C GLU A 247 -45.66 -83.25 -6.06
N LEU A 248 -45.03 -84.27 -5.45
CA LEU A 248 -45.29 -85.67 -5.79
C LEU A 248 -46.75 -86.07 -5.53
N ARG A 249 -47.35 -85.58 -4.45
CA ARG A 249 -48.78 -85.83 -4.15
C ARG A 249 -49.70 -85.15 -5.15
N LEU A 250 -49.42 -83.90 -5.53
CA LEU A 250 -50.20 -83.16 -6.52
C LEU A 250 -50.25 -83.87 -7.89
N GLN A 251 -49.20 -84.60 -8.28
CA GLN A 251 -49.15 -85.35 -9.54
C GLN A 251 -50.14 -86.53 -9.61
N HIS A 252 -50.60 -87.04 -8.46
CA HIS A 252 -51.43 -88.24 -8.37
C HIS A 252 -52.90 -87.93 -8.04
N GLU A 253 -53.25 -86.65 -7.86
CA GLU A 253 -54.57 -86.22 -7.42
C GLU A 253 -55.35 -85.54 -8.54
N ALA A 254 -56.65 -85.82 -8.63
CA ALA A 254 -57.51 -85.21 -9.65
C ALA A 254 -57.64 -83.70 -9.42
N GLU A 255 -57.45 -82.91 -10.47
CA GLU A 255 -57.36 -81.43 -10.43
C GLU A 255 -58.61 -80.75 -9.83
N ASN A 256 -59.77 -81.38 -9.95
CA ASN A 256 -61.06 -80.86 -9.46
C ASN A 256 -61.40 -81.31 -8.02
N SER A 257 -60.51 -82.04 -7.35
CA SER A 257 -60.75 -82.47 -5.97
C SER A 257 -60.50 -81.34 -4.97
N ASN A 258 -61.30 -81.29 -3.91
CA ASN A 258 -61.05 -80.38 -2.78
C ASN A 258 -59.65 -80.62 -2.16
N TYR A 259 -59.15 -81.86 -2.22
CA TYR A 259 -57.84 -82.22 -1.71
C TYR A 259 -56.69 -81.63 -2.55
N TYR A 260 -56.82 -81.63 -3.87
CA TYR A 260 -55.87 -80.98 -4.78
C TYR A 260 -55.74 -79.47 -4.48
N GLN A 261 -56.87 -78.79 -4.25
CA GLN A 261 -56.88 -77.36 -3.88
C GLN A 261 -56.18 -77.11 -2.52
N GLN A 262 -56.38 -77.98 -1.53
CA GLN A 262 -55.66 -77.89 -0.25
C GLN A 262 -54.15 -78.11 -0.40
N LEU A 263 -53.72 -79.04 -1.26
CA LEU A 263 -52.30 -79.27 -1.55
C LEU A 263 -51.67 -78.08 -2.29
N GLN A 264 -52.40 -77.43 -3.21
CA GLN A 264 -51.94 -76.19 -3.87
C GLN A 264 -51.74 -75.05 -2.87
N GLN A 265 -52.67 -74.85 -1.94
CA GLN A 265 -52.53 -73.85 -0.88
C GLN A 265 -51.31 -74.15 0.03
N LYS A 266 -51.13 -75.41 0.41
CA LYS A 266 -49.95 -75.85 1.19
C LYS A 266 -48.65 -75.62 0.42
N ARG A 267 -48.62 -75.94 -0.88
CA ARG A 267 -47.47 -75.68 -1.77
C ARG A 267 -47.11 -74.20 -1.76
N GLN A 268 -48.08 -73.31 -2.01
CA GLN A 268 -47.86 -71.87 -1.99
C GLN A 268 -47.35 -71.37 -0.62
N ALA A 269 -47.89 -71.90 0.48
CA ALA A 269 -47.43 -71.56 1.82
C ALA A 269 -45.98 -72.00 2.09
N VAL A 270 -45.58 -73.18 1.64
CA VAL A 270 -44.20 -73.68 1.77
C VAL A 270 -43.23 -72.89 0.88
N VAL A 271 -43.59 -72.61 -0.37
CA VAL A 271 -42.79 -71.76 -1.29
C VAL A 271 -42.58 -70.37 -0.72
N SER A 272 -43.63 -69.76 -0.14
CA SER A 272 -43.53 -68.46 0.53
C SER A 272 -42.57 -68.49 1.72
N LYS A 273 -42.61 -69.55 2.55
CA LYS A 273 -41.67 -69.74 3.67
C LYS A 273 -40.23 -69.92 3.20
N ILE A 274 -40.00 -70.74 2.16
CA ILE A 274 -38.67 -70.93 1.55
C ILE A 274 -38.13 -69.59 1.05
N THR A 275 -38.93 -68.86 0.27
CA THR A 275 -38.55 -67.54 -0.26
C THR A 275 -38.19 -66.57 0.87
N LYS A 276 -38.97 -66.53 1.95
CA LYS A 276 -38.68 -65.70 3.13
C LYS A 276 -37.35 -66.07 3.77
N ILE A 277 -37.09 -67.36 4.00
CA ILE A 277 -35.84 -67.84 4.57
C ILE A 277 -34.65 -67.53 3.66
N GLN A 278 -34.75 -67.76 2.36
CA GLN A 278 -33.70 -67.43 1.39
C GLN A 278 -33.37 -65.93 1.38
N ASN A 279 -34.40 -65.07 1.45
CA ASN A 279 -34.20 -63.63 1.58
C ASN A 279 -33.49 -63.25 2.89
N GLU A 280 -33.80 -63.92 4.00
CA GLU A 280 -33.11 -63.72 5.28
C GLU A 280 -31.67 -64.23 5.25
N ILE A 281 -31.40 -65.38 4.63
CA ILE A 281 -30.04 -65.91 4.40
C ILE A 281 -29.22 -64.91 3.59
N LYS A 282 -29.78 -64.40 2.48
CA LYS A 282 -29.11 -63.39 1.64
C LYS A 282 -28.78 -62.12 2.43
N ARG A 283 -29.70 -61.65 3.28
CA ARG A 283 -29.45 -60.50 4.17
C ARG A 283 -28.30 -60.78 5.16
N LEU A 284 -28.29 -61.96 5.79
CA LEU A 284 -27.24 -62.35 6.72
C LEU A 284 -25.89 -62.56 6.02
N GLN A 285 -25.87 -63.09 4.79
CA GLN A 285 -24.65 -63.21 3.98
C GLN A 285 -24.08 -61.84 3.64
N ASN A 286 -24.92 -60.88 3.24
CA ASN A 286 -24.49 -59.51 3.01
C ASN A 286 -23.93 -58.86 4.28
N GLN A 287 -24.55 -59.11 5.44
CA GLN A 287 -24.05 -58.63 6.73
C GLN A 287 -22.69 -59.26 7.08
N LYS A 288 -22.54 -60.58 6.86
CA LYS A 288 -21.29 -61.32 7.04
C LYS A 288 -20.17 -60.71 6.19
N ILE A 289 -20.40 -60.53 4.90
CA ILE A 289 -19.41 -59.95 3.96
C ILE A 289 -18.95 -58.56 4.42
N ARG A 290 -19.89 -57.71 4.89
CA ARG A 290 -19.53 -56.38 5.43
C ARG A 290 -18.61 -56.48 6.64
N ILE A 291 -18.92 -57.38 7.58
CA ILE A 291 -18.09 -57.57 8.78
C ILE A 291 -16.73 -58.17 8.42
N GLU A 292 -16.66 -59.11 7.46
CA GLU A 292 -15.39 -59.65 6.95
C GLU A 292 -14.53 -58.55 6.31
N GLY A 293 -15.13 -57.64 5.54
CA GLY A 293 -14.42 -56.47 5.01
C GLY A 293 -13.90 -55.53 6.10
N TYR A 294 -14.68 -55.30 7.16
CA TYR A 294 -14.22 -54.53 8.32
C TYR A 294 -13.09 -55.23 9.08
N LEU A 295 -13.16 -56.55 9.22
CA LEU A 295 -12.12 -57.35 9.87
C LEU A 295 -10.80 -57.24 9.09
N ASP A 296 -10.81 -57.49 7.77
CA ASP A 296 -9.63 -57.43 6.91
C ASP A 296 -8.97 -56.04 6.90
N SER A 297 -9.79 -54.99 6.74
CA SER A 297 -9.30 -53.61 6.79
C SER A 297 -8.72 -53.24 8.17
N THR A 298 -9.34 -53.69 9.26
CA THR A 298 -8.86 -53.46 10.64
C THR A 298 -7.56 -54.22 10.90
N GLN A 299 -7.42 -55.44 10.38
CA GLN A 299 -6.21 -56.24 10.46
C GLN A 299 -5.05 -55.56 9.72
N THR A 300 -5.31 -55.06 8.50
CA THR A 300 -4.34 -54.30 7.72
C THR A 300 -3.89 -53.04 8.46
N GLN A 301 -4.82 -52.28 9.04
CA GLN A 301 -4.50 -51.11 9.88
C GLN A 301 -3.64 -51.48 11.08
N LEU A 302 -3.97 -52.57 11.78
CA LEU A 302 -3.20 -53.04 12.93
C LEU A 302 -1.76 -53.40 12.52
N ASN A 303 -1.59 -54.13 11.43
CA ASN A 303 -0.27 -54.48 10.89
C ASN A 303 0.54 -53.23 10.52
N ASN A 304 -0.10 -52.24 9.90
CA ASN A 304 0.56 -50.98 9.57
C ASN A 304 1.02 -50.23 10.82
N PHE A 305 0.21 -50.17 11.88
CA PHE A 305 0.60 -49.54 13.13
C PHE A 305 1.72 -50.31 13.84
N LEU A 306 1.68 -51.64 13.86
CA LEU A 306 2.75 -52.47 14.44
C LEU A 306 4.06 -52.29 13.68
N ASN A 307 4.00 -52.24 12.34
CA ASN A 307 5.17 -51.99 11.50
C ASN A 307 5.76 -50.60 11.77
N ALA A 308 4.91 -49.56 11.82
CA ALA A 308 5.35 -48.20 12.16
C ALA A 308 5.96 -48.11 13.56
N LEU A 309 5.40 -48.82 14.55
CA LEU A 309 5.92 -48.88 15.91
C LEU A 309 7.32 -49.53 15.94
N SER A 310 7.59 -50.53 15.11
CA SER A 310 8.87 -51.26 15.09
C SER A 310 10.08 -50.40 14.70
N TYR A 311 9.86 -49.37 13.86
CA TYR A 311 10.91 -48.43 13.45
C TYR A 311 11.00 -47.19 14.34
N MET A 312 10.05 -47.03 15.28
CA MET A 312 9.98 -45.84 16.12
C MET A 312 10.63 -46.12 17.47
N LYS A 313 11.65 -45.34 17.82
CA LYS A 313 12.25 -45.41 19.16
C LYS A 313 11.23 -44.91 20.21
N PRO A 314 11.19 -45.57 21.39
CA PRO A 314 10.27 -45.18 22.47
C PRO A 314 10.59 -43.82 23.08
N THR A 315 11.80 -43.32 22.84
CA THR A 315 12.30 -42.05 23.39
C THR A 315 12.98 -41.22 22.33
N VAL A 316 12.93 -39.90 22.46
CA VAL A 316 13.64 -38.94 21.62
C VAL A 316 14.49 -38.02 22.49
N LEU A 317 15.57 -37.49 21.92
CA LEU A 317 16.34 -36.42 22.55
C LEU A 317 15.60 -35.11 22.32
N GLN A 318 15.36 -34.38 23.39
CA GLN A 318 14.76 -33.04 23.36
C GLN A 318 15.78 -32.05 23.93
N ASP A 319 15.96 -30.93 23.22
CA ASP A 319 16.82 -29.86 23.68
C ASP A 319 16.24 -29.23 24.94
N VAL A 320 17.06 -29.16 25.99
CA VAL A 320 16.77 -28.44 27.23
C VAL A 320 17.28 -27.03 27.07
N TYR A 321 16.39 -26.05 27.22
CA TYR A 321 16.74 -24.64 27.16
C TYR A 321 16.97 -24.10 28.56
N SER A 322 18.01 -23.27 28.71
CA SER A 322 18.21 -22.49 29.92
C SER A 322 18.42 -21.02 29.56
N ASP A 323 18.02 -20.15 30.47
CA ASP A 323 18.23 -18.70 30.34
C ASP A 323 19.66 -18.37 30.80
N TYR A 324 20.40 -17.65 29.98
CA TYR A 324 21.73 -17.14 30.27
C TYR A 324 21.68 -15.62 30.34
N ALA A 325 21.98 -15.08 31.51
CA ALA A 325 22.04 -13.65 31.77
C ALA A 325 23.49 -13.16 31.70
N TYR A 326 23.73 -12.07 30.98
CA TYR A 326 25.06 -11.48 30.86
C TYR A 326 25.00 -9.94 30.95
N PRO A 327 26.03 -9.32 31.57
CA PRO A 327 26.08 -7.88 31.71
C PRO A 327 26.46 -7.20 30.39
N VAL A 328 25.74 -6.14 30.05
CA VAL A 328 26.04 -5.24 28.94
C VAL A 328 26.34 -3.86 29.52
N LYS A 329 27.50 -3.30 29.16
CA LYS A 329 27.86 -1.92 29.49
C LYS A 329 27.44 -1.02 28.35
N LEU A 330 26.58 -0.06 28.64
CA LEU A 330 26.20 1.03 27.74
C LEU A 330 27.08 2.24 28.06
N THR A 331 27.69 2.83 27.04
CA THR A 331 28.48 4.06 27.17
C THR A 331 27.84 5.11 26.26
N THR A 332 27.30 6.17 26.85
CA THR A 332 26.63 7.27 26.16
C THR A 332 27.52 8.50 26.18
N GLN A 333 27.93 8.98 25.00
CA GLN A 333 28.61 10.26 24.85
C GLN A 333 27.58 11.33 24.51
N THR A 334 27.54 12.42 25.29
CA THR A 334 26.68 13.58 25.04
C THR A 334 27.54 14.79 24.76
N ALA A 335 27.60 15.23 23.51
CA ALA A 335 28.15 16.54 23.17
C ALA A 335 27.05 17.58 23.29
N TRP A 336 27.30 18.66 24.01
CA TRP A 336 26.32 19.71 24.24
C TRP A 336 26.89 21.08 23.91
N GLY A 337 26.02 22.00 23.50
CA GLY A 337 26.36 23.37 23.11
C GLY A 337 25.25 24.35 23.45
N LEU A 338 25.62 25.55 23.87
CA LEU A 338 24.69 26.65 24.11
C LEU A 338 24.74 27.63 22.93
N LEU A 339 23.76 27.52 22.03
CA LEU A 339 23.60 28.37 20.87
C LEU A 339 22.95 29.69 21.28
N GLN A 340 23.68 30.80 21.19
CA GLN A 340 23.11 32.13 21.32
C GLN A 340 22.70 32.64 19.94
N ILE A 341 21.43 33.00 19.83
CA ILE A 341 20.85 33.61 18.63
C ILE A 341 20.53 35.05 18.95
N ASN A 342 20.95 35.96 18.08
CA ASN A 342 20.62 37.37 18.18
C ASN A 342 19.88 37.79 16.91
N ILE A 343 18.58 38.07 17.06
CA ILE A 343 17.68 38.51 15.99
C ILE A 343 17.30 39.96 16.27
N ASN A 344 17.74 40.89 15.41
CA ASN A 344 17.43 42.32 15.56
C ASN A 344 17.73 42.85 16.98
N HIS A 345 18.91 42.52 17.51
CA HIS A 345 19.38 42.87 18.87
C HIS A 345 18.69 42.13 20.03
N LYS A 346 17.71 41.26 19.76
CA LYS A 346 17.09 40.41 20.78
C LYS A 346 17.85 39.09 20.88
N LYS A 347 18.43 38.83 22.05
CA LYS A 347 19.19 37.61 22.34
C LYS A 347 18.26 36.52 22.86
N SER A 348 18.44 35.31 22.36
CA SER A 348 17.92 34.06 22.92
C SER A 348 19.03 33.02 22.99
N GLN A 349 18.86 32.01 23.84
CA GLN A 349 19.80 30.91 23.99
C GLN A 349 19.05 29.59 23.88
N ILE A 350 19.63 28.63 23.16
CA ILE A 350 19.09 27.29 22.95
C ILE A 350 20.18 26.28 23.28
N GLU A 351 19.88 25.34 24.15
CA GLU A 351 20.73 24.19 24.43
C GLU A 351 20.56 23.15 23.32
N VAL A 352 21.67 22.69 22.75
CA VAL A 352 21.72 21.73 21.65
C VAL A 352 22.60 20.57 22.05
N ASN A 353 22.04 19.36 22.00
CA ASN A 353 22.66 18.15 22.52
C ASN A 353 22.64 17.05 21.47
N VAL A 354 23.78 16.37 21.30
CA VAL A 354 23.93 15.21 20.42
C VAL A 354 24.43 14.03 21.24
N LYS A 355 23.80 12.87 21.05
CA LYS A 355 24.08 11.65 21.82
C LYS A 355 24.51 10.51 20.90
N ASP A 356 25.53 9.77 21.31
CA ASP A 356 25.96 8.50 20.72
C ASP A 356 26.03 7.45 21.84
N THR A 357 25.37 6.31 21.66
CA THR A 357 25.34 5.23 22.67
C THR A 357 25.94 3.96 22.09
N THR A 358 26.95 3.43 22.77
CA THR A 358 27.67 2.24 22.34
C THR A 358 27.55 1.14 23.39
N GLU A 359 27.27 -0.06 22.92
CA GLU A 359 27.17 -1.26 23.75
C GLU A 359 28.49 -2.01 23.75
N SER A 360 28.88 -2.54 24.90
CA SER A 360 30.03 -3.42 25.05
C SER A 360 29.75 -4.55 26.03
N TYR A 361 30.32 -5.72 25.75
CA TYR A 361 30.22 -6.91 26.59
C TYR A 361 31.44 -7.81 26.37
N SER A 362 31.84 -8.55 27.40
CA SER A 362 32.85 -9.60 27.27
C SER A 362 32.32 -10.76 26.44
N ALA A 363 33.21 -11.60 25.90
CA ALA A 363 32.81 -12.84 25.23
C ALA A 363 31.96 -13.69 26.19
N GLN A 364 30.92 -14.32 25.65
CA GLN A 364 30.05 -15.26 26.35
C GLN A 364 30.13 -16.62 25.65
N PRO A 365 31.14 -17.45 25.97
CA PRO A 365 31.38 -18.71 25.28
C PRO A 365 30.19 -19.68 25.34
N ILE A 366 29.44 -19.68 26.44
CA ILE A 366 28.27 -20.54 26.67
C ILE A 366 27.21 -20.37 25.57
N ILE A 367 27.06 -19.15 25.06
CA ILE A 367 26.08 -18.81 24.02
C ILE A 367 26.76 -18.51 22.67
N GLY A 368 28.06 -18.80 22.54
CA GLY A 368 28.84 -18.52 21.33
C GLY A 368 28.92 -17.03 20.95
N LEU A 369 28.74 -16.12 21.89
CA LEU A 369 28.76 -14.68 21.62
C LEU A 369 30.18 -14.13 21.78
N GLU A 370 30.77 -13.60 20.72
CA GLU A 370 32.11 -12.98 20.74
C GLU A 370 32.13 -11.69 21.56
N ALA A 371 33.30 -11.27 22.05
CA ALA A 371 33.42 -10.02 22.79
C ALA A 371 33.13 -8.81 21.89
N LYS A 372 32.37 -7.84 22.39
CA LYS A 372 32.13 -6.56 21.72
C LYS A 372 32.82 -5.44 22.52
N PRO A 373 33.95 -4.89 22.05
CA PRO A 373 34.64 -3.80 22.74
C PRO A 373 33.81 -2.50 22.67
N SER A 374 34.02 -1.63 23.66
CA SER A 374 33.45 -0.27 23.62
C SER A 374 34.26 0.58 22.65
N VAL A 375 33.63 0.97 21.54
CA VAL A 375 34.23 1.85 20.52
C VAL A 375 33.52 3.18 20.59
N ILE A 376 33.98 4.05 21.47
CA ILE A 376 33.47 5.42 21.58
C ILE A 376 33.95 6.27 20.41
N LYS A 377 33.14 7.25 20.01
CA LYS A 377 33.52 8.26 19.01
C LYS A 377 34.61 9.17 19.56
N SER A 378 35.47 9.66 18.67
CA SER A 378 36.48 10.66 19.03
C SER A 378 35.79 11.98 19.40
N LYS A 379 36.46 12.79 20.24
CA LYS A 379 35.99 14.13 20.59
C LYS A 379 35.71 14.98 19.35
N ALA A 380 36.62 14.97 18.36
CA ALA A 380 36.47 15.70 17.10
C ALA A 380 35.22 15.26 16.31
N HIS A 381 34.89 13.96 16.32
CA HIS A 381 33.68 13.47 15.66
C HIS A 381 32.41 13.94 16.39
N MET A 382 32.40 13.88 17.72
CA MET A 382 31.28 14.39 18.53
C MET A 382 31.10 15.91 18.36
N GLU A 383 32.20 16.66 18.30
CA GLU A 383 32.18 18.10 18.00
C GLU A 383 31.64 18.38 16.60
N GLN A 384 32.01 17.60 15.59
CA GLN A 384 31.46 17.72 14.24
C GLN A 384 29.94 17.47 14.22
N MET A 385 29.47 16.42 14.90
CA MET A 385 28.04 16.15 15.00
C MET A 385 27.30 17.29 15.72
N LEU A 386 27.88 17.83 16.80
CA LEU A 386 27.33 18.98 17.51
C LEU A 386 27.25 20.22 16.60
N GLN A 387 28.30 20.51 15.82
CA GLN A 387 28.31 21.63 14.87
C GLN A 387 27.23 21.49 13.80
N GLN A 388 27.01 20.28 13.29
CA GLN A 388 25.91 20.00 12.36
C GLN A 388 24.54 20.26 13.00
N GLU A 389 24.31 19.80 14.23
CA GLU A 389 23.04 20.04 14.94
C GLU A 389 22.85 21.53 15.28
N LEU A 390 23.90 22.24 15.68
CA LEU A 390 23.88 23.69 15.91
C LEU A 390 23.49 24.46 14.64
N SER A 391 24.09 24.09 13.50
CA SER A 391 23.74 24.67 12.19
C SER A 391 22.28 24.40 11.84
N GLN A 392 21.79 23.17 12.04
CA GLN A 392 20.39 22.84 11.81
C GLN A 392 19.44 23.63 12.73
N GLU A 393 19.78 23.81 14.00
CA GLU A 393 18.94 24.60 14.91
C GLU A 393 18.94 26.10 14.54
N ALA A 394 20.06 26.64 14.09
CA ALA A 394 20.14 27.99 13.54
C ALA A 394 19.27 28.14 12.27
N LEU A 395 19.33 27.18 11.34
CA LEU A 395 18.46 27.14 10.16
C LEU A 395 16.98 27.05 10.53
N LYS A 396 16.62 26.24 11.54
CA LYS A 396 15.25 26.18 12.07
C LYS A 396 14.78 27.56 12.59
N GLN A 397 15.66 28.36 13.21
CA GLN A 397 15.28 29.72 13.62
C GLN A 397 14.99 30.61 12.41
N VAL A 398 15.79 30.54 11.35
CA VAL A 398 15.55 31.29 10.12
C VAL A 398 14.21 30.88 9.49
N GLN A 399 13.95 29.56 9.41
CA GLN A 399 12.67 29.04 8.93
C GLN A 399 11.47 29.52 9.76
N ARG A 400 11.61 29.64 11.09
CA ARG A 400 10.57 30.21 11.96
C ARG A 400 10.32 31.68 11.65
N LEU A 401 11.36 32.47 11.36
CA LEU A 401 11.21 33.88 10.96
C LEU A 401 10.47 34.02 9.63
N VAL A 402 10.86 33.23 8.62
CA VAL A 402 10.17 33.19 7.32
C VAL A 402 8.70 32.77 7.52
N SER A 403 8.46 31.70 8.27
CA SER A 403 7.10 31.21 8.55
C SER A 403 6.26 32.24 9.30
N GLY A 404 6.85 32.99 10.24
CA GLY A 404 6.21 34.08 10.94
C GLY A 404 5.84 35.23 10.00
N PHE A 405 6.77 35.63 9.13
CA PHE A 405 6.51 36.63 8.10
C PHE A 405 5.36 36.21 7.16
N ARG A 406 5.38 34.97 6.67
CA ARG A 406 4.32 34.39 5.83
C ARG A 406 2.97 34.37 6.52
N SER A 407 2.96 33.99 7.80
CA SER A 407 1.73 33.99 8.61
C SER A 407 1.19 35.41 8.78
N ASN A 408 2.06 36.42 8.87
CA ASN A 408 1.64 37.82 8.91
C ASN A 408 0.98 38.24 7.59
N LEU A 409 1.56 37.88 6.43
CA LEU A 409 0.94 38.15 5.11
C LEU A 409 -0.46 37.53 4.99
N LEU A 410 -0.64 36.29 5.43
CA LEU A 410 -1.96 35.65 5.43
C LEU A 410 -2.95 36.31 6.39
N ARG A 411 -2.49 36.74 7.57
CA ARG A 411 -3.31 37.46 8.53
C ARG A 411 -3.74 38.82 7.98
N GLU A 412 -2.84 39.54 7.32
CA GLU A 412 -3.13 40.79 6.61
C GLU A 412 -4.15 40.55 5.48
N ALA A 413 -3.99 39.47 4.70
CA ALA A 413 -4.99 39.08 3.69
C ALA A 413 -6.36 38.80 4.32
N LYS A 414 -6.40 38.06 5.44
CA LYS A 414 -7.65 37.71 6.12
C LYS A 414 -8.37 38.94 6.68
N ASN A 415 -7.63 39.90 7.20
CA ASN A 415 -8.18 41.12 7.81
C ASN A 415 -8.54 42.20 6.78
N GLN A 416 -8.21 41.99 5.51
CA GLN A 416 -8.47 42.97 4.46
C GLN A 416 -9.89 42.83 3.92
N SER A 417 -10.67 43.92 3.98
CA SER A 417 -12.04 43.97 3.44
C SER A 417 -12.06 44.14 1.92
N ASN A 418 -11.07 44.84 1.37
CA ASN A 418 -10.95 45.03 -0.07
C ASN A 418 -10.41 43.76 -0.76
N VAL A 419 -11.24 43.15 -1.60
CA VAL A 419 -10.95 41.89 -2.31
C VAL A 419 -9.68 41.96 -3.17
N ASN A 420 -9.39 43.11 -3.80
CA ASN A 420 -8.17 43.26 -4.58
C ASN A 420 -6.93 43.30 -3.68
N LYS A 421 -6.97 44.05 -2.57
CA LYS A 421 -5.86 44.09 -1.62
C LYS A 421 -5.64 42.75 -0.90
N LYS A 422 -6.72 41.98 -0.69
CA LYS A 422 -6.64 40.60 -0.20
C LYS A 422 -5.88 39.71 -1.19
N PHE A 423 -6.17 39.83 -2.48
CA PHE A 423 -5.47 39.11 -3.54
C PHE A 423 -3.98 39.48 -3.60
N GLU A 424 -3.63 40.76 -3.44
CA GLU A 424 -2.22 41.20 -3.37
C GLU A 424 -1.44 40.46 -2.27
N ASN A 425 -2.01 40.35 -1.07
CA ASN A 425 -1.37 39.66 0.04
C ASN A 425 -1.25 38.14 -0.19
N TRP A 426 -2.21 37.53 -0.89
CA TRP A 426 -2.08 36.13 -1.32
C TRP A 426 -0.95 35.94 -2.33
N VAL A 427 -0.78 36.85 -3.28
CA VAL A 427 0.34 36.82 -4.23
C VAL A 427 1.67 36.98 -3.50
N LEU A 428 1.79 37.94 -2.59
CA LEU A 428 3.00 38.11 -1.76
C LEU A 428 3.29 36.84 -0.95
N TYR A 429 2.27 36.21 -0.36
CA TYR A 429 2.40 34.94 0.33
C TYR A 429 2.88 33.81 -0.61
N GLY A 430 2.38 33.76 -1.84
CA GLY A 430 2.82 32.78 -2.84
C GLY A 430 4.28 32.97 -3.26
N LEU A 431 4.73 34.22 -3.38
CA LEU A 431 6.11 34.55 -3.77
C LEU A 431 7.12 34.45 -2.62
N SER A 432 6.66 34.39 -1.37
CA SER A 432 7.49 34.36 -0.16
C SER A 432 8.23 33.05 0.11
N GLY A 433 8.40 32.19 -0.90
CA GLY A 433 9.40 31.12 -0.90
C GLY A 433 8.90 29.69 -0.96
N ASP A 434 7.62 29.41 -0.76
CA ASP A 434 7.15 28.03 -0.67
C ASP A 434 6.78 27.43 -2.02
N LYS A 435 7.43 26.32 -2.36
CA LYS A 435 7.05 25.54 -3.54
C LYS A 435 5.62 24.98 -3.42
N LYS A 436 5.07 24.90 -2.20
CA LYS A 436 3.73 24.39 -1.91
C LYS A 436 2.88 25.46 -1.23
N MET A 437 2.18 26.26 -2.04
CA MET A 437 1.20 27.21 -1.52
C MET A 437 0.03 26.47 -0.86
N ASN A 438 -0.54 27.03 0.20
CA ASN A 438 -1.72 26.48 0.86
C ASN A 438 -2.88 26.31 -0.16
N PRO A 439 -3.43 25.08 -0.35
CA PRO A 439 -4.48 24.81 -1.32
C PRO A 439 -5.72 25.70 -1.19
N ALA A 440 -6.11 26.06 0.03
CA ALA A 440 -7.26 26.93 0.25
C ALA A 440 -7.00 28.35 -0.27
N ILE A 441 -5.76 28.83 -0.21
CA ILE A 441 -5.39 30.14 -0.76
C ILE A 441 -5.36 30.09 -2.29
N LEU A 442 -4.83 29.02 -2.87
CA LEU A 442 -4.87 28.78 -4.31
C LEU A 442 -6.31 28.79 -4.84
N GLU A 443 -7.20 28.03 -4.20
CA GLU A 443 -8.62 27.98 -4.56
C GLU A 443 -9.30 29.35 -4.40
N ASN A 444 -8.98 30.11 -3.35
CA ASN A 444 -9.52 31.47 -3.20
C ASN A 444 -9.06 32.41 -4.32
N MET A 445 -7.78 32.35 -4.70
CA MET A 445 -7.24 33.14 -5.82
C MET A 445 -7.90 32.72 -7.14
N LEU A 446 -8.00 31.42 -7.39
CA LEU A 446 -8.63 30.86 -8.58
C LEU A 446 -10.11 31.24 -8.66
N SER A 447 -10.85 31.12 -7.57
CA SER A 447 -12.25 31.51 -7.48
C SER A 447 -12.43 32.99 -7.79
N GLN A 448 -11.56 33.86 -7.27
CA GLN A 448 -11.63 35.29 -7.55
C GLN A 448 -11.38 35.59 -9.04
N LEU A 449 -10.38 34.97 -9.65
CA LEU A 449 -10.11 35.15 -11.09
C LEU A 449 -11.25 34.58 -11.96
N ARG A 450 -11.84 33.44 -11.58
CA ARG A 450 -12.99 32.86 -12.28
C ARG A 450 -14.26 33.71 -12.16
N LEU A 451 -14.48 34.37 -11.02
CA LEU A 451 -15.59 35.31 -10.87
C LEU A 451 -15.43 36.53 -11.79
N GLU A 452 -14.20 36.99 -12.02
CA GLU A 452 -13.92 38.18 -12.81
C GLU A 452 -13.82 37.90 -14.31
N PHE A 453 -13.20 36.78 -14.70
CA PHE A 453 -12.89 36.45 -16.09
C PHE A 453 -13.69 35.26 -16.63
N GLY A 454 -14.51 34.61 -15.81
CA GLY A 454 -15.20 33.38 -16.19
C GLY A 454 -14.25 32.19 -16.35
N GLN A 455 -14.59 31.26 -17.24
CA GLN A 455 -13.84 30.03 -17.47
C GLN A 455 -13.10 30.00 -18.82
N GLY A 456 -12.94 31.15 -19.48
CA GLY A 456 -12.31 31.26 -20.81
C GLY A 456 -10.90 30.68 -20.90
N GLY A 457 -10.14 30.71 -19.81
CA GLY A 457 -8.84 30.08 -19.67
C GLY A 457 -8.58 29.53 -18.27
N GLU A 458 -7.62 28.63 -18.16
CA GLU A 458 -7.20 28.01 -16.90
C GLU A 458 -6.12 28.85 -16.21
N PHE A 459 -6.32 29.14 -14.92
CA PHE A 459 -5.35 29.86 -14.09
C PHE A 459 -4.61 28.88 -13.17
N ASP A 460 -3.53 28.31 -13.66
CA ASP A 460 -2.59 27.56 -12.81
C ASP A 460 -1.75 28.55 -11.99
N ILE A 461 -2.29 28.99 -10.83
CA ILE A 461 -1.69 30.05 -10.01
C ILE A 461 -0.24 29.76 -9.65
N LEU A 462 0.10 28.51 -9.31
CA LEU A 462 1.48 28.14 -8.95
C LEU A 462 2.43 28.32 -10.14
N ARG A 463 2.01 27.86 -11.33
CA ARG A 463 2.77 28.06 -12.55
C ARG A 463 2.87 29.54 -12.92
N LEU A 464 1.80 30.31 -12.75
CA LEU A 464 1.77 31.73 -13.13
C LEU A 464 2.62 32.62 -12.19
N LEU A 465 2.73 32.27 -10.91
CA LEU A 465 3.62 32.98 -9.98
C LEU A 465 5.11 32.71 -10.26
N ASN A 466 5.42 31.59 -10.93
CA ASN A 466 6.78 31.13 -11.24
C ASN A 466 6.97 30.88 -12.76
N PHE A 467 6.27 31.65 -13.58
CA PHE A 467 6.31 31.57 -15.03
C PHE A 467 7.69 31.99 -15.56
#